data_AF-A0A8J3H265-F1
#
_entry.id   AF-A0A8J3H265-F1
#
_cell.length_a   1.000
_cell.length_b   1.000
_cell.length_c   1.000
_cell.angle_alpha   90.00
_cell.angle_beta   90.00
_cell.angle_gamma   90.00
#
_symmetry.space_group_name_H-M   'P 1'
#
loop_
_entity.id
_entity.type
_entity.pdbx_description
1 polymer ?
#
loop_
_entity_poly.entity_id
_entity_poly.type
_entity_poly.pdbx_seq_one_letter_code
_entity_poly.pdbx_strand_id
1 'polypeptide(L)'
;MEACFGTSVRDWMQISGGNRCRSWLIGLEPGHDVPHTVYLRYQPPREPSAEPYTVWREALIYRALEATDVRAPRLLAVHRSYQAIITTAAEGRADYRRLTDPDEKAAIAEDFAKALAELHRHPFADLGGTDFPAPATIRGCVLDEIRTWQAMYQETGREDALIDLALKWLTTNLPDPEDPPVLVHGDAGPGNFLFKDGHMTGLVDWELAHPGDPVEDLAWFCMRSVMEPVPDFAAALAAYEAASGRTIDRERLLYHRVFVSLRVVVIRHRNVTGLPGNSIVSRSLNRRLLVDALAAAQGIDLPVVDEIPVEATDRTEYYDDIVTDLLTLSDGHPGKVTDFAKNTAKVIKYLRQYDMIGRETEIRKKRLIEDLLGARFDTLREARARLSQGIRDDSIPFAPALALFAALVRYEAQLAAPSSGRMAERGFPPIAKET
;
A
#
# COMPACT_ATOMS: atom_id res chain seq x y z
N MET A 1 -21.21 -10.92 -19.69
CA MET A 1 -21.98 -10.53 -20.87
C MET A 1 -20.96 -9.88 -21.78
N GLU A 2 -20.63 -10.54 -22.88
CA GLU A 2 -19.82 -9.92 -23.94
C GLU A 2 -20.74 -8.92 -24.66
N ALA A 3 -20.27 -7.68 -24.83
CA ALA A 3 -21.02 -6.62 -25.49
C ALA A 3 -20.31 -6.22 -26.78
N CYS A 4 -21.05 -6.07 -27.87
CA CYS A 4 -20.56 -5.51 -29.12
C CYS A 4 -21.21 -4.15 -29.33
N PHE A 5 -20.40 -3.09 -29.30
CA PHE A 5 -20.86 -1.70 -29.40
C PHE A 5 -21.03 -1.22 -30.85
N GLY A 6 -20.72 -2.06 -31.85
CA GLY A 6 -20.89 -1.72 -33.27
C GLY A 6 -20.01 -0.58 -33.79
N THR A 7 -19.02 -0.13 -33.01
CA THR A 7 -18.05 0.90 -33.38
C THR A 7 -16.63 0.33 -33.50
N SER A 8 -15.76 1.04 -34.23
CA SER A 8 -14.35 0.68 -34.42
C SER A 8 -13.44 1.47 -33.49
N VAL A 9 -12.31 0.88 -33.12
CA VAL A 9 -11.24 1.59 -32.39
C VAL A 9 -10.54 2.54 -33.36
N ARG A 10 -10.54 3.84 -33.03
CA ARG A 10 -9.83 4.88 -33.80
C ARG A 10 -8.38 4.98 -33.37
N ASP A 11 -8.16 5.07 -32.06
CA ASP A 11 -6.86 5.22 -31.44
C ASP A 11 -6.84 4.57 -30.04
N TRP A 12 -5.64 4.37 -29.49
CA TRP A 12 -5.48 3.90 -28.12
C TRP A 12 -4.17 4.39 -27.52
N MET A 13 -4.18 4.58 -26.20
CA MET A 13 -3.01 4.97 -25.42
C MET A 13 -2.91 4.08 -24.19
N GLN A 14 -1.76 3.40 -24.05
CA GLN A 14 -1.50 2.62 -22.84
C GLN A 14 -1.27 3.57 -21.66
N ILE A 15 -2.01 3.37 -20.58
CA ILE A 15 -1.80 4.07 -19.32
C ILE A 15 -0.81 3.26 -18.52
N SER A 16 0.37 3.83 -18.26
CA SER A 16 1.40 3.18 -17.46
C SER A 16 1.00 3.20 -15.98
N GLY A 17 0.85 2.03 -15.36
CA GLY A 17 0.55 1.95 -13.93
C GLY A 17 -0.13 0.64 -13.59
N GLY A 18 0.65 -0.33 -13.10
CA GLY A 18 0.12 -1.60 -12.64
C GLY A 18 1.15 -2.73 -12.80
N ASN A 19 1.51 -3.37 -11.68
CA ASN A 19 2.31 -4.60 -11.73
C ASN A 19 1.44 -5.83 -12.08
N ARG A 20 0.12 -5.73 -11.88
CA ARG A 20 -0.86 -6.82 -12.02
C ARG A 20 -1.67 -6.73 -13.30
N CYS A 21 -2.21 -5.55 -13.59
CA CYS A 21 -3.08 -5.28 -14.72
C CYS A 21 -2.43 -4.28 -15.68
N ARG A 22 -2.85 -4.33 -16.94
CA ARG A 22 -2.51 -3.35 -17.96
C ARG A 22 -3.77 -2.59 -18.32
N SER A 23 -3.59 -1.30 -18.62
CA SER A 23 -4.71 -0.42 -18.88
C SER A 23 -4.49 0.48 -20.09
N TRP A 24 -5.59 0.83 -20.76
CA TRP A 24 -5.61 1.65 -21.96
C TRP A 24 -6.79 2.61 -21.95
N LEU A 25 -6.57 3.85 -22.39
CA LEU A 25 -7.62 4.69 -22.92
C LEU A 25 -7.79 4.36 -24.40
N ILE A 26 -9.03 4.14 -24.83
CA ILE A 26 -9.36 3.74 -26.20
C ILE A 26 -10.33 4.76 -26.77
N GLY A 27 -9.93 5.44 -27.84
CA GLY A 27 -10.81 6.29 -28.64
C GLY A 27 -11.63 5.44 -29.62
N LEU A 28 -12.93 5.68 -29.64
CA LEU A 28 -13.87 4.99 -30.53
C LEU A 28 -14.31 5.94 -31.65
N GLU A 29 -14.58 5.38 -32.83
CA GLU A 29 -15.21 6.13 -33.92
C GLU A 29 -16.61 6.63 -33.48
N PRO A 30 -17.04 7.83 -33.91
CA PRO A 30 -18.36 8.34 -33.58
C PRO A 30 -19.46 7.37 -34.05
N GLY A 31 -20.29 6.91 -33.11
CA GLY A 31 -21.44 6.05 -33.37
C GLY A 31 -22.60 6.43 -32.46
N HIS A 32 -23.83 6.05 -32.83
CA HIS A 32 -24.99 6.28 -31.97
C HIS A 32 -24.85 5.44 -30.67
N ASP A 33 -24.99 6.11 -29.51
CA ASP A 33 -25.07 5.55 -28.16
C ASP A 33 -23.79 4.99 -27.50
N VAL A 34 -22.59 5.31 -27.99
CA VAL A 34 -21.32 4.88 -27.35
C VAL A 34 -20.42 6.05 -26.95
N PRO A 35 -19.73 5.99 -25.79
CA PRO A 35 -18.77 7.02 -25.40
C PRO A 35 -17.64 7.15 -26.42
N HIS A 36 -17.19 8.39 -26.69
CA HIS A 36 -16.04 8.65 -27.57
C HIS A 36 -14.73 8.06 -27.02
N THR A 37 -14.64 7.84 -25.71
CA THR A 37 -13.47 7.25 -25.06
C THR A 37 -13.91 6.30 -23.96
N VAL A 38 -13.27 5.14 -23.92
CA VAL A 38 -13.49 4.10 -22.90
C VAL A 38 -12.17 3.71 -22.26
N TYR A 39 -12.24 3.13 -21.07
CA TYR A 39 -11.09 2.61 -20.35
C TYR A 39 -11.11 1.08 -20.36
N LEU A 40 -10.07 0.47 -20.91
CA LEU A 40 -9.86 -0.98 -20.89
C LEU A 40 -8.88 -1.34 -19.77
N ARG A 41 -9.26 -2.31 -18.94
CA ARG A 41 -8.37 -2.94 -17.97
C ARG A 41 -8.31 -4.44 -18.26
N TYR A 42 -7.10 -4.97 -18.32
CA TYR A 42 -6.83 -6.38 -18.63
C TYR A 42 -5.77 -6.94 -17.70
N GLN A 43 -6.05 -8.14 -17.18
CA GLN A 43 -5.11 -8.91 -16.37
C GLN A 43 -4.51 -10.01 -17.25
N PRO A 44 -3.19 -9.98 -17.51
CA PRO A 44 -2.50 -11.09 -18.17
C PRO A 44 -2.71 -12.41 -17.41
N PRO A 45 -2.70 -13.56 -18.12
CA PRO A 45 -2.73 -14.87 -17.48
C PRO A 45 -1.65 -14.97 -16.40
N ARG A 46 -2.03 -15.52 -15.26
CA ARG A 46 -1.15 -15.75 -14.11
C ARG A 46 -1.37 -17.15 -13.57
N GLU A 47 -0.32 -17.72 -12.98
CA GLU A 47 -0.44 -18.97 -12.24
C GLU A 47 -1.48 -18.85 -11.11
N PRO A 48 -2.18 -19.93 -10.77
CA PRO A 48 -3.02 -19.98 -9.58
C PRO A 48 -2.25 -19.52 -8.36
N SER A 49 -2.90 -18.73 -7.51
CA SER A 49 -2.30 -18.23 -6.27
C SER A 49 -3.36 -18.04 -5.19
N ALA A 50 -2.93 -17.91 -3.94
CA ALA A 50 -3.74 -17.50 -2.79
C ALA A 50 -4.41 -16.12 -2.95
N GLU A 51 -3.94 -15.28 -3.88
CA GLU A 51 -4.54 -13.98 -4.16
C GLU A 51 -5.89 -14.09 -4.89
N PRO A 52 -7.00 -13.65 -4.27
CA PRO A 52 -8.35 -13.80 -4.83
C PRO A 52 -8.76 -12.65 -5.76
N TYR A 53 -7.92 -11.62 -5.88
CA TYR A 53 -8.23 -10.41 -6.63
C TYR A 53 -8.09 -10.66 -8.13
N THR A 54 -9.18 -10.41 -8.86
CA THR A 54 -9.28 -10.62 -10.30
C THR A 54 -10.03 -9.46 -10.93
N VAL A 55 -9.77 -9.19 -12.21
CA VAL A 55 -10.51 -8.18 -12.97
C VAL A 55 -12.02 -8.53 -13.06
N TRP A 56 -12.36 -9.82 -13.03
CA TRP A 56 -13.76 -10.26 -12.89
C TRP A 56 -14.39 -9.78 -11.57
N ARG A 57 -13.68 -9.93 -10.44
CA ARG A 57 -14.14 -9.45 -9.14
C ARG A 57 -14.30 -7.93 -9.14
N GLU A 58 -13.36 -7.20 -9.72
CA GLU A 58 -13.46 -5.75 -9.90
C GLU A 58 -14.71 -5.34 -10.71
N ALA A 59 -15.07 -6.07 -11.78
CA ALA A 59 -16.29 -5.82 -12.54
C ALA A 59 -17.58 -5.96 -11.72
N LEU A 60 -17.66 -6.92 -10.80
CA LEU A 60 -18.83 -7.07 -9.94
C LEU A 60 -18.98 -5.87 -9.00
N ILE A 61 -17.86 -5.28 -8.55
CA ILE A 61 -17.88 -4.05 -7.75
C ILE A 61 -18.40 -2.87 -8.57
N TYR A 62 -17.87 -2.63 -9.78
CA TYR A 62 -18.41 -1.57 -10.64
C TYR A 62 -19.91 -1.74 -10.89
N ARG A 63 -20.38 -2.97 -11.12
CA ARG A 63 -21.79 -3.26 -11.34
C ARG A 63 -22.64 -2.95 -10.09
N ALA A 64 -22.14 -3.25 -8.89
CA ALA A 64 -22.83 -2.93 -7.65
C ALA A 64 -22.95 -1.41 -7.43
N LEU A 65 -21.90 -0.67 -7.79
CA LEU A 65 -21.86 0.79 -7.66
C LEU A 65 -22.81 1.51 -8.62
N GLU A 66 -23.24 0.90 -9.73
CA GLU A 66 -24.20 1.53 -10.67
C GLU A 66 -25.55 1.87 -10.05
N ALA A 67 -25.93 1.19 -8.96
CA ALA A 67 -27.16 1.46 -8.22
C ALA A 67 -26.99 2.52 -7.10
N THR A 68 -25.80 3.11 -6.98
CA THR A 68 -25.43 4.04 -5.90
C THR A 68 -25.12 5.44 -6.43
N ASP A 69 -24.94 6.40 -5.54
CA ASP A 69 -24.47 7.76 -5.81
C ASP A 69 -22.93 7.88 -5.84
N VAL A 70 -22.21 6.78 -5.66
CA VAL A 70 -20.75 6.77 -5.64
C VAL A 70 -20.19 7.17 -7.01
N ARG A 71 -19.30 8.16 -7.00
CA ARG A 71 -18.58 8.62 -8.19
C ARG A 71 -17.58 7.55 -8.65
N ALA A 72 -17.98 6.68 -9.57
CA ALA A 72 -17.13 5.66 -10.16
C ALA A 72 -17.40 5.51 -11.68
N PRO A 73 -16.42 5.08 -12.48
CA PRO A 73 -16.66 4.64 -13.85
C PRO A 73 -17.79 3.61 -13.96
N ARG A 74 -18.66 3.74 -14.97
CA ARG A 74 -19.72 2.76 -15.26
C ARG A 74 -19.14 1.56 -16.02
N LEU A 75 -19.58 0.36 -15.68
CA LEU A 75 -19.17 -0.86 -16.39
C LEU A 75 -19.88 -0.95 -17.74
N LEU A 76 -19.11 -1.11 -18.82
CA LEU A 76 -19.64 -1.21 -20.17
C LEU A 76 -19.61 -2.66 -20.68
N ALA A 77 -18.51 -3.37 -20.46
CA ALA A 77 -18.37 -4.74 -20.94
C ALA A 77 -17.42 -5.57 -20.07
N VAL A 78 -17.59 -6.90 -20.08
CA VAL A 78 -16.73 -7.84 -19.37
C VAL A 78 -16.41 -9.05 -20.23
N HIS A 79 -15.12 -9.34 -20.38
CA HIS A 79 -14.62 -10.58 -20.96
C HIS A 79 -14.02 -11.47 -19.87
N ARG A 80 -14.83 -12.43 -19.37
CA ARG A 80 -14.45 -13.28 -18.22
C ARG A 80 -13.20 -14.13 -18.49
N SER A 81 -13.11 -14.78 -19.65
CA SER A 81 -12.01 -15.71 -19.96
C SER A 81 -10.65 -15.03 -20.08
N TYR A 82 -10.60 -13.81 -20.65
CA TYR A 82 -9.37 -13.02 -20.76
C TYR A 82 -9.15 -12.07 -19.58
N GLN A 83 -10.01 -12.08 -18.55
CA GLN A 83 -9.91 -11.16 -17.41
C GLN A 83 -9.77 -9.69 -17.87
N ALA A 84 -10.72 -9.26 -18.71
CA ALA A 84 -10.76 -7.89 -19.22
C ALA A 84 -12.11 -7.23 -18.95
N ILE A 85 -12.09 -5.93 -18.67
CA ILE A 85 -13.28 -5.10 -18.49
C ILE A 85 -13.13 -3.80 -19.25
N ILE A 86 -14.25 -3.25 -19.71
CA ILE A 86 -14.33 -1.91 -20.28
C ILE A 86 -15.25 -1.09 -19.39
N THR A 87 -14.81 0.11 -19.02
CA THR A 87 -15.61 1.10 -18.29
C THR A 87 -15.68 2.42 -19.06
N THR A 88 -16.58 3.32 -18.64
CA THR A 88 -16.52 4.72 -19.09
C THR A 88 -15.22 5.37 -18.61
N ALA A 89 -14.61 6.23 -19.43
CA ALA A 89 -13.47 7.01 -18.97
C ALA A 89 -13.96 8.16 -18.06
N ALA A 90 -13.66 8.09 -16.76
CA ALA A 90 -13.88 9.23 -15.87
C ALA A 90 -12.91 10.36 -16.20
N GLU A 91 -13.37 11.61 -16.09
CA GLU A 91 -12.57 12.78 -16.45
C GLU A 91 -11.45 13.03 -15.43
N GLY A 92 -10.39 13.73 -15.86
CA GLY A 92 -9.33 14.19 -14.97
C GLY A 92 -8.10 13.28 -14.95
N ARG A 93 -7.31 13.39 -13.87
CA ARG A 93 -6.01 12.72 -13.71
C ARG A 93 -5.82 12.18 -12.29
N ALA A 94 -4.92 11.21 -12.13
CA ALA A 94 -4.64 10.56 -10.83
C ALA A 94 -3.32 11.03 -10.18
N ASP A 95 -2.55 11.91 -10.84
CA ASP A 95 -1.19 12.28 -10.41
C ASP A 95 -1.19 13.36 -9.32
N TYR A 96 -1.81 13.05 -8.18
CA TYR A 96 -1.93 13.91 -7.00
C TYR A 96 -0.56 14.46 -6.54
N ARG A 97 0.49 13.62 -6.60
CA ARG A 97 1.88 14.03 -6.35
C ARG A 97 2.36 15.25 -7.14
N ARG A 98 1.83 15.50 -8.34
CA ARG A 98 2.26 16.61 -9.22
C ARG A 98 1.59 17.94 -8.91
N LEU A 99 0.53 17.94 -8.11
CA LEU A 99 -0.04 19.19 -7.61
C LEU A 99 1.00 19.95 -6.79
N THR A 100 1.10 21.26 -7.01
CA THR A 100 2.04 22.15 -6.33
C THR A 100 1.36 23.08 -5.36
N ASP A 101 0.10 23.41 -5.60
CA ASP A 101 -0.73 24.23 -4.72
C ASP A 101 -1.19 23.39 -3.51
N PRO A 102 -0.79 23.76 -2.27
CA PRO A 102 -1.23 23.05 -1.07
C PRO A 102 -2.72 23.19 -0.78
N ASP A 103 -3.35 24.30 -1.15
CA ASP A 103 -4.77 24.55 -0.89
C ASP A 103 -5.64 23.71 -1.82
N GLU A 104 -5.27 23.62 -3.10
CA GLU A 104 -5.90 22.72 -4.07
C GLU A 104 -5.76 21.25 -3.62
N LYS A 105 -4.59 20.85 -3.12
CA LYS A 105 -4.35 19.51 -2.57
C LYS A 105 -5.25 19.20 -1.37
N ALA A 106 -5.38 20.13 -0.45
CA ALA A 106 -6.21 19.98 0.74
C ALA A 106 -7.68 19.86 0.35
N ALA A 107 -8.17 20.73 -0.55
CA ALA A 107 -9.55 20.69 -1.04
C ALA A 107 -9.90 19.35 -1.71
N ILE A 108 -9.02 18.83 -2.58
CA ILE A 108 -9.21 17.52 -3.22
C ILE A 108 -9.19 16.39 -2.19
N ALA A 109 -8.32 16.47 -1.18
CA ALA A 109 -8.24 15.46 -0.12
C ALA A 109 -9.50 15.45 0.77
N GLU A 110 -10.08 16.62 1.07
CA GLU A 110 -11.36 16.72 1.77
C GLU A 110 -12.53 16.19 0.93
N ASP A 111 -12.56 16.49 -0.37
CA ASP A 111 -13.56 15.94 -1.29
C ASP A 111 -13.45 14.41 -1.39
N PHE A 112 -12.22 13.88 -1.44
CA PHE A 112 -11.97 12.44 -1.38
C PHE A 112 -12.47 11.82 -0.08
N ALA A 113 -12.22 12.47 1.07
CA ALA A 113 -12.73 12.00 2.36
C ALA A 113 -14.28 11.99 2.39
N LYS A 114 -14.94 12.98 1.79
CA LYS A 114 -16.40 13.01 1.63
C LYS A 114 -16.88 11.88 0.70
N ALA A 115 -16.16 11.59 -0.38
CA ALA A 115 -16.46 10.48 -1.29
C ALA A 115 -16.38 9.11 -0.60
N LEU A 116 -15.41 8.91 0.31
CA LEU A 116 -15.38 7.70 1.13
C LEU A 116 -16.58 7.62 2.07
N ALA A 117 -17.03 8.75 2.65
CA ALA A 117 -18.24 8.76 3.46
C ALA A 117 -19.49 8.42 2.62
N GLU A 118 -19.57 8.86 1.35
CA GLU A 118 -20.62 8.48 0.40
C GLU A 118 -20.61 6.97 0.14
N LEU A 119 -19.42 6.39 -0.14
CA LEU A 119 -19.24 4.95 -0.33
C LEU A 119 -19.70 4.14 0.91
N HIS A 120 -19.28 4.56 2.10
CA HIS A 120 -19.52 3.82 3.33
C HIS A 120 -20.95 3.94 3.89
N ARG A 121 -21.84 4.71 3.24
CA ARG A 121 -23.27 4.76 3.62
C ARG A 121 -24.06 3.54 3.18
N HIS A 122 -23.52 2.73 2.27
CA HIS A 122 -24.19 1.57 1.69
C HIS A 122 -23.75 0.29 2.43
N PRO A 123 -24.61 -0.33 3.26
CA PRO A 123 -24.32 -1.65 3.83
C PRO A 123 -24.07 -2.66 2.72
N PHE A 124 -23.07 -3.52 2.89
CA PHE A 124 -22.68 -4.45 1.83
C PHE A 124 -23.82 -5.41 1.46
N ALA A 125 -24.65 -5.80 2.43
CA ALA A 125 -25.80 -6.68 2.22
C ALA A 125 -26.88 -6.07 1.31
N ASP A 126 -26.92 -4.74 1.20
CA ASP A 126 -27.91 -4.01 0.39
C ASP A 126 -27.39 -3.77 -1.04
N LEU A 127 -26.09 -3.97 -1.28
CA LEU A 127 -25.49 -3.85 -2.60
C LEU A 127 -25.82 -5.07 -3.46
N GLY A 128 -26.67 -4.89 -4.46
CA GLY A 128 -26.93 -5.89 -5.48
C GLY A 128 -25.73 -6.10 -6.41
N GLY A 129 -25.66 -7.26 -7.08
CA GLY A 129 -24.65 -7.50 -8.11
C GLY A 129 -23.28 -7.93 -7.60
N THR A 130 -23.10 -8.11 -6.29
CA THR A 130 -21.94 -8.74 -5.68
C THR A 130 -22.19 -10.22 -5.40
N ASP A 131 -21.73 -11.11 -6.28
CA ASP A 131 -21.76 -12.57 -6.05
C ASP A 131 -20.60 -13.02 -5.13
N PHE A 132 -20.30 -12.27 -4.07
CA PHE A 132 -19.24 -12.58 -3.12
C PHE A 132 -19.82 -13.09 -1.80
N PRO A 133 -19.36 -14.24 -1.27
CA PRO A 133 -19.68 -14.60 0.11
C PRO A 133 -19.04 -13.56 1.05
N ALA A 134 -19.84 -13.00 1.94
CA ALA A 134 -19.42 -12.02 2.91
C ALA A 134 -19.94 -12.41 4.30
N PRO A 135 -19.10 -12.40 5.35
CA PRO A 135 -19.58 -12.49 6.72
C PRO A 135 -20.58 -11.37 7.04
N ALA A 136 -21.56 -11.65 7.90
CA ALA A 136 -22.57 -10.67 8.29
C ALA A 136 -22.04 -9.59 9.26
N THR A 137 -20.85 -9.79 9.84
CA THR A 137 -20.25 -8.88 10.82
C THR A 137 -18.92 -8.35 10.33
N ILE A 138 -18.56 -7.14 10.78
CA ILE A 138 -17.25 -6.54 10.51
C ILE A 138 -16.12 -7.42 11.02
N ARG A 139 -16.24 -7.96 12.25
CA ARG A 139 -15.26 -8.90 12.81
C ARG A 139 -14.99 -10.08 11.87
N GLY A 140 -16.04 -10.68 11.32
CA GLY A 140 -15.93 -11.79 10.38
C GLY A 140 -15.21 -11.38 9.10
N CYS A 141 -15.57 -10.23 8.52
CA CYS A 141 -14.94 -9.70 7.31
C CYS A 141 -13.44 -9.45 7.51
N VAL A 142 -13.08 -8.79 8.60
CA VAL A 142 -11.67 -8.50 8.94
C VAL A 142 -10.87 -9.79 9.13
N LEU A 143 -11.44 -10.79 9.80
CA LEU A 143 -10.79 -12.09 10.00
C LEU A 143 -10.56 -12.83 8.67
N ASP A 144 -11.51 -12.79 7.74
CA ASP A 144 -11.37 -13.43 6.43
C ASP A 144 -10.32 -12.74 5.54
N GLU A 145 -10.22 -11.41 5.60
CA GLU A 145 -9.12 -10.71 4.93
C GLU A 145 -7.77 -11.03 5.60
N ILE A 146 -7.67 -11.06 6.93
CA ILE A 146 -6.43 -11.50 7.62
C ILE A 146 -5.98 -12.88 7.12
N ARG A 147 -6.92 -13.83 7.00
CA ARG A 147 -6.64 -15.18 6.47
C ARG A 147 -6.18 -15.14 5.02
N THR A 148 -6.80 -14.31 4.18
CA THR A 148 -6.41 -14.10 2.78
C THR A 148 -4.96 -13.61 2.69
N TRP A 149 -4.63 -12.56 3.45
CA TRP A 149 -3.29 -11.99 3.48
C TRP A 149 -2.24 -12.94 4.08
N GLN A 150 -2.63 -13.73 5.08
CA GLN A 150 -1.80 -14.80 5.64
C GLN A 150 -1.50 -15.88 4.59
N ALA A 151 -2.50 -16.34 3.83
CA ALA A 151 -2.31 -17.33 2.78
C ALA A 151 -1.37 -16.80 1.67
N MET A 152 -1.54 -15.54 1.27
CA MET A 152 -0.65 -14.87 0.31
C MET A 152 0.80 -14.74 0.82
N TYR A 153 1.01 -14.56 2.12
CA TYR A 153 2.33 -14.59 2.74
C TYR A 153 2.93 -16.00 2.76
N GLN A 154 2.15 -17.01 3.19
CA GLN A 154 2.58 -18.40 3.28
C GLN A 154 2.97 -18.99 1.92
N GLU A 155 2.27 -18.62 0.85
CA GLU A 155 2.59 -18.99 -0.53
C GLU A 155 4.03 -18.62 -0.94
N THR A 156 4.63 -17.60 -0.33
CA THR A 156 6.00 -17.21 -0.64
C THR A 156 7.07 -18.20 -0.21
N GLY A 157 6.74 -19.13 0.71
CA GLY A 157 7.68 -20.07 1.31
C GLY A 157 8.83 -19.43 2.10
N ARG A 158 8.78 -18.11 2.36
CA ARG A 158 9.83 -17.36 3.06
C ARG A 158 9.32 -16.82 4.38
N GLU A 159 10.06 -17.11 5.44
CA GLU A 159 9.76 -16.66 6.79
C GLU A 159 10.10 -15.16 7.00
N ASP A 160 9.25 -14.45 7.74
CA ASP A 160 9.51 -13.11 8.25
C ASP A 160 8.83 -12.90 9.61
N ALA A 161 9.62 -12.94 10.68
CA ALA A 161 9.12 -12.89 12.05
C ALA A 161 8.32 -11.61 12.39
N LEU A 162 8.54 -10.49 11.66
CA LEU A 162 7.74 -9.27 11.87
C LEU A 162 6.33 -9.44 11.30
N ILE A 163 6.19 -10.12 10.16
CA ILE A 163 4.90 -10.47 9.57
C ILE A 163 4.15 -11.43 10.50
N ASP A 164 4.84 -12.44 11.02
CA ASP A 164 4.28 -13.41 11.97
C ASP A 164 3.76 -12.71 13.26
N LEU A 165 4.56 -11.79 13.83
CA LEU A 165 4.19 -11.00 15.01
C LEU A 165 2.93 -10.15 14.74
N ALA A 166 2.89 -9.46 13.60
CA ALA A 166 1.78 -8.59 13.24
C ALA A 166 0.49 -9.37 12.95
N LEU A 167 0.56 -10.49 12.22
CA LEU A 167 -0.58 -11.38 11.98
C LEU A 167 -1.18 -11.91 13.29
N LYS A 168 -0.32 -12.32 14.22
CA LYS A 168 -0.75 -12.76 15.55
C LYS A 168 -1.47 -11.64 16.29
N TRP A 169 -0.85 -10.46 16.35
CA TRP A 169 -1.44 -9.30 17.02
C TRP A 169 -2.82 -8.93 16.44
N LEU A 170 -2.94 -8.88 15.11
CA LEU A 170 -4.20 -8.56 14.43
C LEU A 170 -5.30 -9.58 14.75
N THR A 171 -4.96 -10.87 14.78
CA THR A 171 -5.91 -11.94 15.07
C THR A 171 -6.39 -11.90 16.53
N THR A 172 -5.50 -11.56 17.47
CA THR A 172 -5.84 -11.44 18.89
C THR A 172 -6.65 -10.18 19.21
N ASN A 173 -6.45 -9.08 18.48
CA ASN A 173 -7.05 -7.77 18.76
C ASN A 173 -8.18 -7.39 17.78
N LEU A 174 -8.82 -8.37 17.13
CA LEU A 174 -9.88 -8.15 16.15
C LEU A 174 -10.95 -7.15 16.65
N PRO A 175 -11.29 -6.11 15.86
CA PRO A 175 -12.40 -5.23 16.18
C PRO A 175 -13.73 -5.99 16.09
N ASP A 176 -14.69 -5.64 16.95
CA ASP A 176 -16.02 -6.25 16.97
C ASP A 176 -17.13 -5.19 17.17
N PRO A 177 -17.24 -4.21 16.27
CA PRO A 177 -18.32 -3.23 16.31
C PRO A 177 -19.65 -3.87 15.89
N GLU A 178 -20.75 -3.33 16.41
CA GLU A 178 -22.11 -3.74 16.04
C GLU A 178 -22.55 -3.22 14.65
N ASP A 179 -21.77 -2.32 14.05
CA ASP A 179 -22.02 -1.79 12.70
C ASP A 179 -22.07 -2.93 11.65
N PRO A 180 -22.95 -2.84 10.65
CA PRO A 180 -22.90 -3.76 9.51
C PRO A 180 -21.65 -3.50 8.66
N PRO A 181 -21.08 -4.53 8.01
CA PRO A 181 -20.01 -4.34 7.05
C PRO A 181 -20.49 -3.55 5.83
N VAL A 182 -19.61 -2.71 5.28
CA VAL A 182 -19.85 -1.91 4.08
C VAL A 182 -18.91 -2.35 2.96
N LEU A 183 -19.14 -1.88 1.74
CA LEU A 183 -18.11 -2.00 0.71
C LEU A 183 -16.95 -1.06 1.04
N VAL A 184 -15.76 -1.61 1.26
CA VAL A 184 -14.52 -0.85 1.34
C VAL A 184 -13.79 -0.91 0.00
N HIS A 185 -13.15 0.19 -0.38
CA HIS A 185 -12.28 0.27 -1.54
C HIS A 185 -11.05 -0.63 -1.39
N GLY A 186 -10.48 -0.71 -0.19
CA GLY A 186 -9.36 -1.58 0.16
C GLY A 186 -8.01 -1.14 -0.39
N ASP A 187 -7.94 0.07 -0.95
CA ASP A 187 -6.70 0.76 -1.37
C ASP A 187 -6.88 2.29 -1.45
N ALA A 188 -7.71 2.84 -0.57
CA ALA A 188 -8.13 4.25 -0.63
C ALA A 188 -6.96 5.24 -0.45
N GLY A 189 -6.87 6.25 -1.32
CA GLY A 189 -5.99 7.42 -1.16
C GLY A 189 -5.32 7.89 -2.44
N PRO A 190 -4.34 8.81 -2.35
CA PRO A 190 -3.62 9.34 -3.50
C PRO A 190 -3.14 8.26 -4.48
N GLY A 191 -3.49 8.47 -5.75
CA GLY A 191 -3.24 7.54 -6.86
C GLY A 191 -4.46 6.71 -7.28
N ASN A 192 -5.48 6.57 -6.42
CA ASN A 192 -6.68 5.75 -6.67
C ASN A 192 -7.98 6.59 -6.71
N PHE A 193 -7.86 7.88 -6.98
CA PHE A 193 -8.97 8.75 -7.35
C PHE A 193 -8.53 9.68 -8.49
N LEU A 194 -9.49 10.10 -9.30
CA LEU A 194 -9.31 11.09 -10.34
C LEU A 194 -9.80 12.45 -9.86
N PHE A 195 -9.14 13.50 -10.33
CA PHE A 195 -9.54 14.88 -10.06
C PHE A 195 -9.35 15.77 -11.30
N LYS A 196 -10.13 16.84 -11.36
CA LYS A 196 -10.12 17.86 -12.40
C LYS A 196 -10.59 19.18 -11.81
N ASP A 197 -9.93 20.28 -12.17
CA ASP A 197 -10.30 21.64 -11.76
C ASP A 197 -10.52 21.79 -10.24
N GLY A 198 -9.65 21.18 -9.42
CA GLY A 198 -9.72 21.25 -7.95
C GLY A 198 -10.74 20.32 -7.28
N HIS A 199 -11.44 19.45 -8.04
CA HIS A 199 -12.48 18.57 -7.51
C HIS A 199 -12.27 17.11 -7.91
N MET A 200 -12.72 16.19 -7.06
CA MET A 200 -12.67 14.76 -7.35
C MET A 200 -13.76 14.35 -8.34
N THR A 201 -13.38 13.62 -9.37
CA THR A 201 -14.26 13.17 -10.46
C THR A 201 -14.63 11.68 -10.36
N GLY A 202 -13.83 10.87 -9.67
CA GLY A 202 -14.22 9.48 -9.38
C GLY A 202 -13.18 8.62 -8.67
N LEU A 203 -13.65 7.61 -7.96
CA LEU A 203 -12.87 6.51 -7.39
C LEU A 203 -12.57 5.47 -8.46
N VAL A 204 -11.32 4.98 -8.46
CA VAL A 204 -10.82 4.03 -9.46
C VAL A 204 -9.93 2.98 -8.81
N ASP A 205 -9.72 1.88 -9.52
CA ASP A 205 -8.90 0.74 -9.04
C ASP A 205 -9.52 0.00 -7.84
N TRP A 206 -10.68 -0.61 -8.09
CA TRP A 206 -11.44 -1.39 -7.11
C TRP A 206 -10.90 -2.82 -6.91
N GLU A 207 -9.65 -3.10 -7.28
CA GLU A 207 -9.11 -4.46 -7.32
C GLU A 207 -9.01 -5.11 -5.93
N LEU A 208 -8.83 -4.31 -4.88
CA LEU A 208 -8.75 -4.75 -3.49
C LEU A 208 -10.07 -4.62 -2.73
N ALA A 209 -11.16 -4.24 -3.41
CA ALA A 209 -12.43 -3.97 -2.75
C ALA A 209 -13.09 -5.23 -2.18
N HIS A 210 -13.70 -5.10 -1.01
CA HIS A 210 -14.27 -6.19 -0.23
C HIS A 210 -15.32 -5.69 0.77
N PRO A 211 -16.19 -6.56 1.30
CA PRO A 211 -16.97 -6.26 2.48
C PRO A 211 -16.04 -6.06 3.68
N GLY A 212 -16.23 -5.01 4.46
CA GLY A 212 -15.33 -4.74 5.57
C GLY A 212 -15.73 -3.57 6.45
N ASP A 213 -14.73 -3.09 7.16
CA ASP A 213 -14.82 -1.99 8.09
C ASP A 213 -14.56 -0.66 7.37
N PRO A 214 -15.48 0.33 7.39
CA PRO A 214 -15.24 1.64 6.76
C PRO A 214 -13.97 2.35 7.25
N VAL A 215 -13.53 2.06 8.48
CA VAL A 215 -12.31 2.65 9.06
C VAL A 215 -11.04 2.13 8.37
N GLU A 216 -11.10 0.99 7.67
CA GLU A 216 -9.98 0.46 6.89
C GLU A 216 -9.55 1.43 5.78
N ASP A 217 -10.50 2.00 5.05
CA ASP A 217 -10.18 2.94 3.96
C ASP A 217 -9.57 4.25 4.48
N LEU A 218 -9.90 4.66 5.71
CA LEU A 218 -9.25 5.79 6.37
C LEU A 218 -7.81 5.46 6.77
N ALA A 219 -7.55 4.22 7.18
CA ALA A 219 -6.20 3.74 7.44
C ALA A 219 -5.38 3.62 6.15
N TRP A 220 -6.00 3.18 5.04
CA TRP A 220 -5.38 3.23 3.71
C TRP A 220 -5.06 4.66 3.29
N PHE A 221 -5.99 5.60 3.50
CA PHE A 221 -5.77 6.99 3.16
C PHE A 221 -4.59 7.58 3.94
N CYS A 222 -4.48 7.23 5.22
CA CYS A 222 -3.34 7.56 6.07
C CYS A 222 -2.02 6.96 5.51
N MET A 223 -2.02 5.68 5.15
CA MET A 223 -0.86 4.99 4.58
C MET A 223 -0.42 5.61 3.24
N ARG A 224 -1.36 5.90 2.36
CA ARG A 224 -1.12 6.54 1.06
C ARG A 224 -0.59 7.97 1.22
N SER A 225 -1.04 8.67 2.27
CA SER A 225 -0.53 10.01 2.62
C SER A 225 0.95 9.99 3.05
N VAL A 226 1.49 8.87 3.52
CA VAL A 226 2.93 8.74 3.75
C VAL A 226 3.71 8.80 2.42
N MET A 227 3.15 8.23 1.35
CA MET A 227 3.80 8.23 0.01
C MET A 227 3.53 9.51 -0.77
N GLU A 228 2.36 10.11 -0.61
CA GLU A 228 1.96 11.36 -1.23
C GLU A 228 1.29 12.25 -0.18
N PRO A 229 2.07 13.14 0.48
CA PRO A 229 1.59 13.91 1.63
C PRO A 229 0.34 14.71 1.30
N VAL A 230 -0.69 14.46 2.09
CA VAL A 230 -1.93 15.22 2.14
C VAL A 230 -1.74 16.35 3.16
N PRO A 231 -1.87 17.63 2.76
CA PRO A 231 -1.88 18.74 3.70
C PRO A 231 -3.08 18.63 4.66
N ASP A 232 -2.86 18.95 5.94
CA ASP A 232 -3.86 18.86 7.02
C ASP A 232 -4.72 17.57 6.95
N PHE A 233 -4.06 16.42 7.04
CA PHE A 233 -4.75 15.12 7.04
C PHE A 233 -5.83 15.01 8.14
N ALA A 234 -5.66 15.70 9.27
CA ALA A 234 -6.65 15.77 10.32
C ALA A 234 -7.92 16.49 9.88
N ALA A 235 -7.83 17.57 9.09
CA ALA A 235 -9.01 18.20 8.47
C ALA A 235 -9.71 17.27 7.47
N ALA A 236 -8.96 16.49 6.68
CA ALA A 236 -9.56 15.50 5.79
C ALA A 236 -10.34 14.42 6.57
N LEU A 237 -9.81 13.94 7.70
CA LEU A 237 -10.56 13.03 8.59
C LEU A 237 -11.80 13.70 9.18
N ALA A 238 -11.71 14.97 9.60
CA ALA A 238 -12.87 15.72 10.11
C ALA A 238 -13.95 15.92 9.03
N ALA A 239 -13.55 16.09 7.76
CA ALA A 239 -14.47 16.16 6.62
C ALA A 239 -15.22 14.83 6.41
N TYR A 240 -14.53 13.69 6.59
CA TYR A 240 -15.18 12.38 6.60
C TYR A 240 -16.18 12.24 7.76
N GLU A 241 -15.81 12.63 8.98
CA GLU A 241 -16.70 12.57 10.16
C GLU A 241 -17.96 13.42 9.94
N ALA A 242 -17.79 14.65 9.43
CA ALA A 242 -18.89 15.56 9.13
C ALA A 242 -19.81 15.01 8.04
N ALA A 243 -19.26 14.41 6.98
CA ALA A 243 -20.05 13.86 5.88
C ALA A 243 -20.73 12.54 6.25
N SER A 244 -20.08 11.67 7.02
CA SER A 244 -20.65 10.38 7.44
C SER A 244 -21.65 10.51 8.60
N GLY A 245 -21.57 11.61 9.37
CA GLY A 245 -22.31 11.78 10.62
C GLY A 245 -21.81 10.86 11.74
N ARG A 246 -20.62 10.26 11.58
CA ARG A 246 -20.02 9.32 12.53
C ARG A 246 -18.66 9.82 12.99
N THR A 247 -18.40 9.73 14.29
CA THR A 247 -17.06 9.96 14.85
C THR A 247 -16.18 8.75 14.57
N ILE A 248 -14.93 8.97 14.16
CA ILE A 248 -13.96 7.90 13.96
C ILE A 248 -13.47 7.41 15.31
N ASP A 249 -13.69 6.13 15.59
CA ASP A 249 -13.01 5.43 16.68
C ASP A 249 -11.51 5.35 16.39
N ARG A 250 -10.72 5.96 17.27
CA ARG A 250 -9.27 6.09 17.11
C ARG A 250 -8.54 4.79 17.38
N GLU A 251 -9.01 3.95 18.30
CA GLU A 251 -8.42 2.62 18.53
C GLU A 251 -8.65 1.73 17.32
N ARG A 252 -9.86 1.77 16.76
CA ARG A 252 -10.22 1.08 15.51
C ARG A 252 -9.38 1.56 14.33
N LEU A 253 -9.11 2.86 14.22
CA LEU A 253 -8.21 3.42 13.19
C LEU A 253 -6.76 2.94 13.36
N LEU A 254 -6.26 2.87 14.60
CA LEU A 254 -4.91 2.37 14.88
C LEU A 254 -4.80 0.87 14.59
N TYR A 255 -5.83 0.07 14.89
CA TYR A 255 -5.91 -1.33 14.49
C TYR A 255 -5.79 -1.48 12.96
N HIS A 256 -6.61 -0.75 12.21
CA HIS A 256 -6.59 -0.84 10.75
C HIS A 256 -5.30 -0.29 10.15
N ARG A 257 -4.63 0.67 10.80
CA ARG A 257 -3.30 1.11 10.40
C ARG A 257 -2.27 -0.02 10.47
N VAL A 258 -2.32 -0.86 11.51
CA VAL A 258 -1.48 -2.08 11.57
C VAL A 258 -1.84 -3.01 10.42
N PHE A 259 -3.14 -3.23 10.19
CA PHE A 259 -3.59 -4.16 9.16
C PHE A 259 -3.16 -3.74 7.75
N VAL A 260 -3.40 -2.49 7.38
CA VAL A 260 -2.97 -1.90 6.11
C VAL A 260 -1.43 -1.96 5.96
N SER A 261 -0.70 -1.63 7.03
CA SER A 261 0.77 -1.69 7.01
C SER A 261 1.27 -3.12 6.77
N LEU A 262 0.64 -4.11 7.41
CA LEU A 262 0.93 -5.52 7.18
C LEU A 262 0.70 -5.90 5.72
N ARG A 263 -0.45 -5.52 5.14
CA ARG A 263 -0.78 -5.81 3.73
C ARG A 263 0.30 -5.26 2.80
N VAL A 264 0.73 -4.02 3.01
CA VAL A 264 1.83 -3.42 2.21
C VAL A 264 3.15 -4.20 2.39
N VAL A 265 3.50 -4.61 3.61
CA VAL A 265 4.68 -5.43 3.85
C VAL A 265 4.57 -6.79 3.17
N VAL A 266 3.41 -7.45 3.19
CA VAL A 266 3.15 -8.73 2.49
C VAL A 266 3.26 -8.57 0.97
N ILE A 267 2.71 -7.49 0.39
CA ILE A 267 2.85 -7.17 -1.05
C ILE A 267 4.34 -7.06 -1.41
N ARG A 268 5.11 -6.31 -0.61
CA ARG A 268 6.56 -6.14 -0.83
C ARG A 268 7.35 -7.41 -0.58
N HIS A 269 6.91 -8.24 0.35
CA HIS A 269 7.48 -9.56 0.56
C HIS A 269 7.30 -10.40 -0.69
N ARG A 270 6.07 -10.57 -1.20
CA ARG A 270 5.75 -11.34 -2.42
C ARG A 270 6.48 -10.84 -3.67
N ASN A 271 6.59 -9.53 -3.86
CA ASN A 271 7.15 -8.93 -5.08
C ASN A 271 8.69 -8.96 -5.12
N VAL A 272 9.27 -10.04 -5.64
CA VAL A 272 10.74 -10.20 -5.82
C VAL A 272 11.27 -9.73 -7.19
N THR A 273 10.39 -9.36 -8.12
CA THR A 273 10.75 -9.03 -9.52
C THR A 273 10.73 -7.53 -9.85
N GLY A 274 10.45 -6.67 -8.86
CA GLY A 274 10.44 -5.22 -9.04
C GLY A 274 11.83 -4.60 -9.15
N LEU A 275 11.90 -3.33 -9.57
CA LEU A 275 13.17 -2.61 -9.67
C LEU A 275 13.87 -2.51 -8.30
N PRO A 276 15.08 -3.06 -8.13
CA PRO A 276 15.69 -3.31 -6.82
C PRO A 276 15.90 -2.05 -5.99
N GLY A 277 16.25 -0.92 -6.61
CA GLY A 277 16.40 0.36 -5.90
C GLY A 277 15.10 0.85 -5.26
N ASN A 278 13.94 0.56 -5.85
CA ASN A 278 12.63 0.92 -5.29
C ASN A 278 12.23 -0.10 -4.21
N SER A 279 12.61 -1.36 -4.37
CA SER A 279 12.41 -2.39 -3.36
C SER A 279 13.18 -2.09 -2.07
N ILE A 280 14.43 -1.60 -2.15
CA ILE A 280 15.23 -1.17 -0.99
C ILE A 280 14.49 -0.09 -0.19
N VAL A 281 14.12 1.01 -0.86
CA VAL A 281 13.44 2.16 -0.23
C VAL A 281 12.09 1.75 0.35
N SER A 282 11.27 1.06 -0.44
CA SER A 282 9.93 0.68 0.00
C SER A 282 9.95 -0.39 1.09
N ARG A 283 10.86 -1.37 1.07
CA ARG A 283 10.97 -2.37 2.14
C ARG A 283 11.35 -1.70 3.45
N SER A 284 12.36 -0.82 3.43
CA SER A 284 12.81 -0.10 4.61
C SER A 284 11.68 0.75 5.23
N LEU A 285 11.02 1.58 4.42
CA LEU A 285 9.93 2.44 4.87
C LEU A 285 8.76 1.63 5.44
N ASN A 286 8.24 0.65 4.70
CA ASN A 286 7.00 -0.03 5.08
C ASN A 286 7.17 -0.93 6.32
N ARG A 287 8.37 -1.49 6.53
CA ARG A 287 8.67 -2.24 7.77
C ARG A 287 8.73 -1.31 8.97
N ARG A 288 9.33 -0.12 8.82
CA ARG A 288 9.30 0.90 9.87
C ARG A 288 7.87 1.33 10.20
N LEU A 289 7.05 1.62 9.18
CA LEU A 289 5.65 1.99 9.37
C LEU A 289 4.84 0.90 10.08
N LEU A 290 5.06 -0.38 9.77
CA LEU A 290 4.40 -1.48 10.48
C LEU A 290 4.77 -1.52 11.96
N VAL A 291 6.04 -1.31 12.31
CA VAL A 291 6.49 -1.23 13.71
C VAL A 291 5.90 0.00 14.40
N ASP A 292 5.96 1.17 13.75
CA ASP A 292 5.39 2.42 14.28
C ASP A 292 3.86 2.27 14.50
N ALA A 293 3.15 1.57 13.61
CA ALA A 293 1.73 1.28 13.74
C ALA A 293 1.42 0.34 14.92
N LEU A 294 2.19 -0.75 15.08
CA LEU A 294 2.04 -1.67 16.21
C LEU A 294 2.29 -0.98 17.55
N ALA A 295 3.32 -0.13 17.60
CA ALA A 295 3.64 0.66 18.79
C ALA A 295 2.52 1.63 19.15
N ALA A 296 2.02 2.39 18.16
CA ALA A 296 0.93 3.33 18.35
C ALA A 296 -0.37 2.62 18.81
N ALA A 297 -0.71 1.48 18.21
CA ALA A 297 -1.90 0.70 18.59
C ALA A 297 -1.81 0.04 19.98
N GLN A 298 -0.62 0.02 20.59
CA GLN A 298 -0.40 -0.54 21.94
C GLN A 298 -0.01 0.53 22.96
N GLY A 299 0.14 1.79 22.55
CA GLY A 299 0.66 2.85 23.42
C GLY A 299 2.08 2.56 23.94
N ILE A 300 2.92 1.89 23.14
CA ILE A 300 4.30 1.54 23.52
C ILE A 300 5.26 2.57 22.94
N ASP A 301 6.06 3.18 23.80
CA ASP A 301 7.20 3.99 23.37
C ASP A 301 8.31 3.09 22.82
N LEU A 302 8.75 3.40 21.61
CA LEU A 302 9.83 2.66 20.96
C LEU A 302 11.19 3.07 21.52
N PRO A 303 12.13 2.12 21.70
CA PRO A 303 13.46 2.45 22.19
C PRO A 303 14.20 3.36 21.20
N VAL A 304 15.00 4.28 21.75
CA VAL A 304 16.01 5.01 20.98
C VAL A 304 17.14 4.04 20.64
N VAL A 305 17.59 4.08 19.39
CA VAL A 305 18.59 3.14 18.86
C VAL A 305 19.77 3.97 18.38
N ASP A 306 20.95 3.71 18.93
CA ASP A 306 22.16 4.41 18.54
C ASP A 306 22.54 4.07 17.10
N GLU A 307 22.71 5.11 16.30
CA GLU A 307 23.19 4.99 14.93
C GLU A 307 24.64 4.50 14.89
N ILE A 308 24.98 3.75 13.84
CA ILE A 308 26.37 3.35 13.58
C ILE A 308 27.07 4.53 12.90
N PRO A 309 28.21 5.04 13.41
CA PRO A 309 28.98 6.07 12.73
C PRO A 309 29.33 5.63 11.30
N VAL A 310 29.11 6.52 10.33
CA VAL A 310 29.36 6.26 8.92
C VAL A 310 30.73 6.81 8.57
N GLU A 311 31.68 5.92 8.29
CA GLU A 311 33.04 6.28 7.89
C GLU A 311 33.31 5.84 6.45
N ALA A 312 33.99 6.69 5.69
CA ALA A 312 34.35 6.38 4.32
C ALA A 312 35.37 5.23 4.26
N THR A 313 35.18 4.33 3.31
CA THR A 313 36.15 3.28 2.94
C THR A 313 36.98 3.71 1.74
N ASP A 314 38.07 2.99 1.46
CA ASP A 314 38.90 3.16 0.25
C ASP A 314 38.12 2.97 -1.07
N ARG A 315 36.88 2.45 -1.01
CA ARG A 315 36.03 2.23 -2.20
C ARG A 315 34.98 3.32 -2.40
N THR A 316 34.87 4.27 -1.46
CA THR A 316 33.80 5.28 -1.43
C THR A 316 33.71 6.07 -2.72
N GLU A 317 34.86 6.48 -3.27
CA GLU A 317 34.93 7.30 -4.50
C GLU A 317 34.38 6.55 -5.72
N TYR A 318 34.64 5.24 -5.85
CA TYR A 318 34.10 4.46 -6.98
C TYR A 318 32.57 4.42 -6.99
N TYR A 319 31.93 4.35 -5.82
CA TYR A 319 30.48 4.42 -5.75
C TYR A 319 29.95 5.79 -6.16
N ASP A 320 30.65 6.87 -5.77
CA ASP A 320 30.27 8.24 -6.06
C ASP A 320 30.42 8.58 -7.55
N ASP A 321 31.48 8.11 -8.19
CA ASP A 321 31.68 8.21 -9.64
C ASP A 321 30.56 7.51 -10.42
N ILE A 322 30.24 6.25 -10.06
CA ILE A 322 29.15 5.50 -10.71
C ILE A 322 27.79 6.20 -10.53
N VAL A 323 27.50 6.73 -9.34
CA VAL A 323 26.26 7.49 -9.11
C VAL A 323 26.25 8.75 -9.99
N THR A 324 27.36 9.46 -10.08
CA THR A 324 27.48 10.67 -10.91
C THR A 324 27.25 10.36 -12.38
N ASP A 325 27.84 9.30 -12.91
CA ASP A 325 27.64 8.85 -14.29
C ASP A 325 26.18 8.48 -14.56
N LEU A 326 25.54 7.73 -13.66
CA LEU A 326 24.13 7.34 -13.79
C LEU A 326 23.19 8.54 -13.76
N LEU A 327 23.46 9.54 -12.90
CA LEU A 327 22.64 10.74 -12.83
C LEU A 327 22.83 11.62 -14.06
N THR A 328 24.07 11.77 -14.53
CA THR A 328 24.39 12.48 -15.79
C THR A 328 23.71 11.83 -16.99
N LEU A 329 23.67 10.50 -17.06
CA LEU A 329 22.92 9.77 -18.10
C LEU A 329 21.41 10.05 -18.05
N SER A 330 20.86 10.25 -16.85
CA SER A 330 19.45 10.58 -16.66
C SER A 330 19.13 12.02 -17.08
N ASP A 331 20.10 12.92 -17.00
CA ASP A 331 19.99 14.30 -17.45
C ASP A 331 20.18 14.40 -18.97
N GLY A 332 19.10 14.08 -19.72
CA GLY A 332 19.09 14.18 -21.18
C GLY A 332 18.29 13.11 -21.91
N HIS A 333 17.81 12.07 -21.21
CA HIS A 333 17.06 10.96 -21.81
C HIS A 333 15.65 10.83 -21.22
N PRO A 334 14.57 10.96 -22.01
CA PRO A 334 13.21 10.82 -21.49
C PRO A 334 12.83 9.37 -21.20
N GLY A 335 11.95 9.18 -20.22
CA GLY A 335 11.25 7.91 -19.98
C GLY A 335 12.09 6.84 -19.29
N LYS A 336 12.01 5.60 -19.80
CA LYS A 336 12.49 4.38 -19.14
C LYS A 336 13.98 4.39 -18.78
N VAL A 337 14.82 5.06 -19.58
CA VAL A 337 16.27 5.18 -19.33
C VAL A 337 16.51 5.95 -18.03
N THR A 338 15.83 7.08 -17.85
CA THR A 338 15.90 7.87 -16.62
C THR A 338 15.41 7.08 -15.41
N ASP A 339 14.30 6.35 -15.54
CA ASP A 339 13.77 5.54 -14.44
C ASP A 339 14.74 4.42 -14.02
N PHE A 340 15.35 3.75 -15.00
CA PHE A 340 16.32 2.69 -14.74
C PHE A 340 17.61 3.25 -14.13
N ALA A 341 18.16 4.33 -14.68
CA ALA A 341 19.37 4.98 -14.16
C ALA A 341 19.17 5.46 -12.71
N LYS A 342 18.06 6.14 -12.42
CA LYS A 342 17.70 6.58 -11.06
C LYS A 342 17.49 5.38 -10.12
N ASN A 343 16.91 4.29 -10.60
CA ASN A 343 16.75 3.09 -9.79
C ASN A 343 18.09 2.44 -9.46
N THR A 344 18.97 2.28 -10.45
CA THR A 344 20.31 1.72 -10.27
C THR A 344 21.14 2.59 -9.32
N ALA A 345 21.06 3.91 -9.43
CA ALA A 345 21.72 4.83 -8.50
C ALA A 345 21.31 4.58 -7.04
N LYS A 346 20.03 4.25 -6.77
CA LYS A 346 19.58 3.88 -5.42
C LYS A 346 20.25 2.59 -4.92
N VAL A 347 20.47 1.61 -5.78
CA VAL A 347 21.18 0.38 -5.42
C VAL A 347 22.64 0.68 -5.08
N ILE A 348 23.32 1.46 -5.92
CA ILE A 348 24.72 1.84 -5.70
C ILE A 348 24.88 2.62 -4.38
N LYS A 349 23.98 3.56 -4.09
CA LYS A 349 23.94 4.27 -2.80
C LYS A 349 23.76 3.35 -1.60
N TYR A 350 22.91 2.33 -1.73
CA TYR A 350 22.71 1.34 -0.66
C TYR A 350 23.95 0.47 -0.46
N LEU A 351 24.59 0.01 -1.55
CA LEU A 351 25.80 -0.80 -1.49
C LEU A 351 26.97 -0.01 -0.89
N ARG A 352 27.10 1.28 -1.25
CA ARG A 352 28.05 2.19 -0.62
C ARG A 352 27.84 2.26 0.89
N GLN A 353 26.60 2.51 1.33
CA GLN A 353 26.27 2.56 2.76
C GLN A 353 26.55 1.21 3.45
N TYR A 354 26.27 0.10 2.76
CA TYR A 354 26.54 -1.24 3.27
C TYR A 354 28.04 -1.54 3.41
N ASP A 355 28.88 -1.06 2.49
CA ASP A 355 30.34 -1.18 2.59
C ASP A 355 30.89 -0.44 3.83
N MET A 356 30.26 0.68 4.20
CA MET A 356 30.66 1.49 5.37
C MET A 356 30.19 0.90 6.71
N ILE A 357 28.92 0.48 6.81
CA ILE A 357 28.31 0.12 8.11
C ILE A 357 27.63 -1.26 8.14
N GLY A 358 27.64 -2.00 7.04
CA GLY A 358 26.89 -3.27 6.91
C GLY A 358 27.36 -4.36 7.87
N ARG A 359 28.67 -4.53 8.03
CA ARG A 359 29.22 -5.54 8.97
C ARG A 359 28.84 -5.26 10.42
N GLU A 360 29.02 -4.02 10.87
CA GLU A 360 28.63 -3.62 12.23
C GLU A 360 27.12 -3.74 12.43
N THR A 361 26.33 -3.40 11.39
CA THR A 361 24.88 -3.60 11.40
C THR A 361 24.50 -5.06 11.65
N GLU A 362 25.13 -6.01 10.94
CA GLU A 362 24.85 -7.44 11.13
C GLU A 362 25.24 -7.93 12.54
N ILE A 363 26.37 -7.46 13.06
CA ILE A 363 26.84 -7.78 14.42
C ILE A 363 25.84 -7.27 15.47
N ARG A 364 25.41 -6.00 15.38
CA ARG A 364 24.45 -5.41 16.32
C ARG A 364 23.08 -6.08 16.24
N LYS A 365 22.58 -6.34 15.03
CA LYS A 365 21.31 -7.07 14.84
C LYS A 365 21.36 -8.47 15.46
N LYS A 366 22.45 -9.21 15.23
CA LYS A 366 22.64 -10.54 15.82
C LYS A 366 22.66 -10.46 17.35
N ARG A 367 23.45 -9.55 17.92
CA ARG A 367 23.54 -9.36 19.38
C ARG A 367 22.18 -9.05 20.00
N LEU A 368 21.39 -8.16 19.40
CA LEU A 368 20.04 -7.84 19.90
C LEU A 368 19.11 -9.07 19.93
N ILE A 369 19.19 -9.92 18.90
CA ILE A 369 18.42 -11.17 18.86
C ILE A 369 18.93 -12.16 19.92
N GLU A 370 20.24 -12.31 20.05
CA GLU A 370 20.87 -13.18 21.06
C GLU A 370 20.50 -12.77 22.49
N ASP A 371 20.50 -11.46 22.76
CA ASP A 371 20.19 -10.93 24.08
C ASP A 371 18.70 -11.13 24.42
N LEU A 372 17.80 -10.99 23.44
CA LEU A 372 16.37 -11.33 23.62
C LEU A 372 16.15 -12.83 23.86
N LEU A 373 16.87 -13.68 23.12
CA LEU A 373 16.72 -15.14 23.18
C LEU A 373 17.47 -15.79 24.34
N GLY A 374 18.39 -15.08 24.98
CA GLY A 374 19.28 -15.64 26.01
C GLY A 374 20.23 -16.73 25.48
N ALA A 375 20.54 -16.72 24.18
CA ALA A 375 21.34 -17.73 23.50
C ALA A 375 22.29 -17.10 22.48
N ARG A 376 23.43 -17.74 22.20
CA ARG A 376 24.40 -17.32 21.18
C ARG A 376 24.27 -18.19 19.94
N PHE A 377 24.54 -17.60 18.78
CA PHE A 377 24.47 -18.27 17.48
C PHE A 377 25.74 -18.02 16.67
N ASP A 378 26.04 -18.88 15.70
CA ASP A 378 27.21 -18.64 14.83
C ASP A 378 26.87 -17.55 13.83
N THR A 379 25.69 -17.64 13.21
CA THR A 379 25.25 -16.73 12.15
C THR A 379 24.01 -15.91 12.53
N LEU A 380 23.87 -14.71 11.94
CA LEU A 380 22.63 -13.93 12.04
C LEU A 380 21.43 -14.69 11.46
N ARG A 381 21.66 -15.57 10.48
CA ARG A 381 20.62 -16.41 9.87
C ARG A 381 20.02 -17.38 10.89
N GLU A 382 20.85 -18.08 11.67
CA GLU A 382 20.40 -18.97 12.75
C GLU A 382 19.63 -18.20 13.83
N ALA A 383 20.18 -17.06 14.27
CA ALA A 383 19.53 -16.21 15.26
C ALA A 383 18.11 -15.79 14.79
N ARG A 384 17.98 -15.37 13.52
CA ARG A 384 16.69 -15.04 12.91
C ARG A 384 15.74 -16.23 12.83
N ALA A 385 16.22 -17.41 12.47
CA ALA A 385 15.39 -18.62 12.43
C ALA A 385 14.83 -18.95 13.83
N ARG A 386 15.66 -18.88 14.88
CA ARG A 386 15.21 -19.10 16.26
C ARG A 386 14.24 -18.03 16.74
N LEU A 387 14.45 -16.75 16.34
CA LEU A 387 13.50 -15.66 16.58
C LEU A 387 12.15 -15.96 15.92
N SER A 388 12.12 -16.30 14.62
CA SER A 388 10.89 -16.66 13.91
C SER A 388 10.15 -17.82 14.58
N GLN A 389 10.88 -18.83 15.06
CA GLN A 389 10.27 -19.91 15.82
C GLN A 389 9.69 -19.42 17.16
N GLY A 390 10.42 -18.57 17.88
CA GLY A 390 10.00 -18.02 19.17
C GLY A 390 8.77 -17.11 19.11
N ILE A 391 8.57 -16.42 17.98
CA ILE A 391 7.35 -15.64 17.73
C ILE A 391 6.16 -16.57 17.44
N ARG A 392 6.37 -17.67 16.68
CA ARG A 392 5.32 -18.61 16.29
C ARG A 392 4.86 -19.53 17.42
N ASP A 393 5.76 -19.90 18.33
CA ASP A 393 5.47 -20.81 19.46
C ASP A 393 5.13 -20.07 20.76
N ASP A 394 5.01 -18.74 20.69
CA ASP A 394 4.66 -17.86 21.79
C ASP A 394 5.67 -17.83 22.95
N SER A 395 6.89 -18.32 22.74
CA SER A 395 7.96 -18.26 23.74
C SER A 395 8.56 -16.86 23.92
N ILE A 396 8.34 -15.94 22.97
CA ILE A 396 8.79 -14.55 23.06
C ILE A 396 7.59 -13.63 23.26
N PRO A 397 7.53 -12.85 24.38
CA PRO A 397 6.45 -11.91 24.61
C PRO A 397 6.42 -10.76 23.58
N PHE A 398 5.21 -10.24 23.31
CA PHE A 398 4.98 -9.25 22.25
C PHE A 398 5.79 -7.95 22.43
N ALA A 399 5.76 -7.33 23.61
CA ALA A 399 6.44 -6.04 23.82
C ALA A 399 7.98 -6.11 23.66
N PRO A 400 8.69 -7.09 24.23
CA PRO A 400 10.10 -7.34 23.93
C PRO A 400 10.38 -7.60 22.43
N ALA A 401 9.53 -8.38 21.76
CA ALA A 401 9.67 -8.62 20.32
C ALA A 401 9.52 -7.32 19.51
N LEU A 402 8.53 -6.48 19.86
CA LEU A 402 8.30 -5.20 19.19
C LEU A 402 9.48 -4.23 19.39
N ALA A 403 10.02 -4.14 20.62
CA ALA A 403 11.21 -3.33 20.90
C ALA A 403 12.43 -3.80 20.10
N LEU A 404 12.63 -5.12 19.98
CA LEU A 404 13.66 -5.69 19.10
C LEU A 404 13.42 -5.26 17.65
N PHE A 405 12.20 -5.45 17.11
CA PHE A 405 11.92 -5.09 15.72
C PHE A 405 12.10 -3.60 15.45
N ALA A 406 11.76 -2.73 16.41
CA ALA A 406 12.06 -1.31 16.32
C ALA A 406 13.55 -1.05 16.12
N ALA A 407 14.42 -1.71 16.88
CA ALA A 407 15.86 -1.62 16.65
C ALA A 407 16.29 -2.18 15.29
N LEU A 408 15.77 -3.35 14.90
CA LEU A 408 16.13 -3.98 13.63
C LEU A 408 15.75 -3.11 12.42
N VAL A 409 14.54 -2.53 12.39
CA VAL A 409 14.08 -1.68 11.27
C VAL A 409 14.80 -0.33 11.25
N ARG A 410 15.28 0.19 12.40
CA ARG A 410 16.10 1.42 12.43
C ARG A 410 17.45 1.19 11.75
N TYR A 411 18.11 0.06 12.00
CA TYR A 411 19.33 -0.28 11.25
C TYR A 411 19.06 -0.55 9.76
N GLU A 412 17.90 -1.12 9.40
CA GLU A 412 17.50 -1.24 7.98
C GLU A 412 17.25 0.13 7.33
N ALA A 413 16.68 1.08 8.08
CA ALA A 413 16.50 2.47 7.66
C ALA A 413 17.84 3.19 7.48
N GLN A 414 18.79 3.01 8.40
CA GLN A 414 20.11 3.60 8.31
C GLN A 414 20.87 3.14 7.05
N LEU A 415 20.78 1.85 6.71
CA LEU A 415 21.36 1.31 5.47
C LEU A 415 20.68 1.86 4.20
N ALA A 416 19.36 2.07 4.25
CA ALA A 416 18.59 2.54 3.11
C ALA A 416 18.51 4.08 3.00
N ALA A 417 18.99 4.83 3.99
CA ALA A 417 18.80 6.28 4.08
C ALA A 417 19.34 7.02 2.83
N PRO A 418 20.58 6.76 2.33
CA PRO A 418 21.09 7.44 1.13
C PRO A 418 20.25 7.17 -0.13
N SER A 419 19.63 5.99 -0.21
CA SER A 419 18.77 5.59 -1.33
C SER A 419 17.35 6.15 -1.24
N SER A 420 16.90 6.47 -0.02
CA SER A 420 15.51 6.82 0.29
C SER A 420 15.21 8.31 0.11
N GLY A 421 16.22 9.17 0.22
CA GLY A 421 16.04 10.63 0.18
C GLY A 421 14.96 11.07 1.18
N ARG A 422 14.03 11.95 0.76
CA ARG A 422 12.92 12.41 1.61
C ARG A 422 12.03 11.29 2.16
N MET A 423 12.02 10.09 1.57
CA MET A 423 11.22 8.97 2.13
C MET A 423 11.77 8.45 3.46
N ALA A 424 13.06 8.66 3.75
CA ALA A 424 13.70 8.13 4.96
C ALA A 424 12.99 8.61 6.25
N GLU A 425 12.56 9.87 6.24
CA GLU A 425 12.03 10.59 7.41
C GLU A 425 10.50 10.57 7.50
N ARG A 426 9.79 9.99 6.51
CA ARG A 426 8.33 10.08 6.48
C ARG A 426 7.67 9.19 7.52
N GLY A 427 6.75 9.74 8.29
CA GLY A 427 5.88 9.01 9.20
C GLY A 427 4.43 9.07 8.75
N PHE A 428 3.56 8.37 9.49
CA PHE A 428 2.12 8.60 9.39
C PHE A 428 1.80 10.05 9.68
N PRO A 429 0.88 10.68 8.92
CA PRO A 429 0.40 12.00 9.27
C PRO A 429 -0.32 11.97 10.64
N PRO A 430 -0.31 13.10 11.39
CA PRO A 430 -1.12 13.24 12.59
C PRO A 430 -2.60 12.99 12.30
N ILE A 431 -3.27 12.23 13.17
CA ILE A 431 -4.71 11.94 13.06
C ILE A 431 -5.58 12.94 13.83
N ALA A 432 -4.97 13.76 14.68
CA ALA A 432 -5.59 14.87 15.38
C ALA A 432 -4.86 16.15 14.99
N LYS A 433 -5.57 17.30 15.01
CA LYS A 433 -4.92 18.61 14.88
C LYS A 433 -4.02 18.84 16.08
N GLU A 434 -2.78 19.25 15.84
CA GLU A 434 -1.93 19.82 16.89
C GLU A 434 -2.60 21.11 17.34
N THR A 435 -2.94 21.18 18.64
CA THR A 435 -3.59 22.33 19.28
C THR A 435 -2.65 23.49 19.50
#